data_AF-A0A945BTP6-F1
#
_entry.id   AF-A0A945BTP6-F1
#
_cell.length_a   1.000
_cell.length_b   1.000
_cell.length_c   1.000
_cell.angle_alpha   90.00
_cell.angle_beta   90.00
_cell.angle_gamma   90.00
#
_symmetry.space_group_name_H-M   'P 1'
#
loop_
_entity.id
_entity.type
_entity.pdbx_description
1 polymer ?
#
loop_
_entity_poly.entity_id
_entity_poly.type
_entity_poly.pdbx_seq_one_letter_code
_entity_poly.pdbx_strand_id
1 'polypeptide(L)'
;MFENIVWLDDVGMSDVEKVGGKNASLGEMISGLSSQGVRVPGGFATTAEAFESFLNHSNLKTQINELLVSLDITDIKELTKTGALIRKWVEDAPFPDDLHRSIVESYQKLTEKYGPSVTFAVRSSATAEDLPEASFAGQQETYLNVSGIDDILTSIKQVFASLYNDRAISYRVHQGFKHEMVSLSAGVQQMVRSDIGASGVMFTL
;
A
#
# COMPACT_ATOMS: atom_id res chain seq x y z
N MET A 1 -17.03 -12.49 6.99
CA MET A 1 -15.62 -12.19 7.28
C MET A 1 -15.06 -11.59 6.01
N PHE A 2 -14.54 -10.36 6.05
CA PHE A 2 -13.92 -9.76 4.87
C PHE A 2 -12.53 -10.38 4.66
N GLU A 3 -12.00 -10.23 3.46
CA GLU A 3 -10.73 -10.83 3.07
C GLU A 3 -9.59 -9.85 3.33
N ASN A 4 -8.57 -10.28 4.09
CA ASN A 4 -7.44 -9.42 4.46
C ASN A 4 -6.41 -9.28 3.33
N ILE A 5 -6.20 -10.36 2.57
CA ILE A 5 -5.20 -10.49 1.52
C ILE A 5 -5.85 -11.07 0.26
N VAL A 6 -5.48 -10.54 -0.89
CA VAL A 6 -5.82 -11.09 -2.21
C VAL A 6 -4.56 -11.38 -3.02
N TRP A 7 -4.61 -12.37 -3.89
CA TRP A 7 -3.54 -12.60 -4.86
C TRP A 7 -3.64 -11.59 -5.98
N LEU A 8 -2.49 -11.13 -6.48
CA LEU A 8 -2.46 -10.16 -7.58
C LEU A 8 -3.00 -10.75 -8.88
N ASP A 9 -2.94 -12.08 -9.06
CA ASP A 9 -3.56 -12.79 -10.18
C ASP A 9 -5.09 -12.92 -10.10
N ASP A 10 -5.69 -12.61 -8.94
CA ASP A 10 -7.14 -12.75 -8.68
C ASP A 10 -7.88 -11.40 -8.65
N VAL A 11 -7.22 -10.28 -9.01
CA VAL A 11 -7.82 -8.94 -9.02
C VAL A 11 -7.69 -8.27 -10.39
N GLY A 12 -8.59 -7.34 -10.70
CA GLY A 12 -8.55 -6.54 -11.92
C GLY A 12 -9.07 -5.12 -11.73
N MET A 13 -9.31 -4.40 -12.82
CA MET A 13 -9.78 -2.99 -12.78
C MET A 13 -11.15 -2.81 -12.11
N SER A 14 -11.94 -3.88 -11.93
CA SER A 14 -13.16 -3.83 -11.13
C SER A 14 -12.92 -3.76 -9.62
N ASP A 15 -11.70 -4.05 -9.15
CA ASP A 15 -11.35 -4.18 -7.74
C ASP A 15 -10.60 -2.96 -7.18
N VAL A 16 -10.65 -1.81 -7.86
CA VAL A 16 -9.95 -0.58 -7.45
C VAL A 16 -10.34 -0.16 -6.02
N GLU A 17 -11.60 -0.25 -5.64
CA GLU A 17 -12.03 0.09 -4.27
C GLU A 17 -11.45 -0.87 -3.22
N LYS A 18 -11.15 -2.12 -3.62
CA LYS A 18 -10.61 -3.17 -2.74
C LYS A 18 -9.09 -3.10 -2.61
N VAL A 19 -8.36 -2.83 -3.70
CA VAL A 19 -6.87 -2.91 -3.72
C VAL A 19 -6.17 -1.65 -4.23
N GLY A 20 -6.91 -0.60 -4.56
CA GLY A 20 -6.38 0.61 -5.19
C GLY A 20 -5.98 0.42 -6.66
N GLY A 21 -5.81 1.55 -7.35
CA GLY A 21 -5.62 1.57 -8.82
C GLY A 21 -4.39 0.81 -9.30
N LYS A 22 -3.26 0.88 -8.58
CA LYS A 22 -2.01 0.21 -8.99
C LYS A 22 -2.08 -1.30 -8.91
N ASN A 23 -2.59 -1.84 -7.81
CA ASN A 23 -2.70 -3.30 -7.65
C ASN A 23 -3.79 -3.87 -8.58
N ALA A 24 -4.90 -3.14 -8.76
CA ALA A 24 -5.94 -3.49 -9.73
C ALA A 24 -5.40 -3.55 -11.17
N SER A 25 -4.68 -2.50 -11.59
CA SER A 25 -4.03 -2.45 -12.91
C SER A 25 -2.97 -3.54 -13.08
N LEU A 26 -2.20 -3.84 -12.03
CA LEU A 26 -1.23 -4.93 -12.05
C LEU A 26 -1.91 -6.29 -12.27
N GLY A 27 -3.00 -6.57 -11.54
CA GLY A 27 -3.73 -7.81 -11.68
C GLY A 27 -4.42 -7.96 -13.05
N GLU A 28 -4.94 -6.86 -13.60
CA GLU A 28 -5.44 -6.81 -14.98
C GLU A 28 -4.35 -7.19 -15.99
N MET A 29 -3.12 -6.71 -15.82
CA MET A 29 -2.01 -7.11 -16.69
C MET A 29 -1.60 -8.58 -16.50
N ILE A 30 -1.60 -9.08 -15.27
CA ILE A 30 -1.28 -10.49 -14.98
C ILE A 30 -2.32 -11.41 -15.64
N SER A 31 -3.61 -11.16 -15.45
CA SER A 31 -4.68 -12.03 -15.95
C SER A 31 -4.93 -11.84 -17.46
N GLY A 32 -5.03 -10.59 -17.92
CA GLY A 32 -5.44 -10.24 -19.28
C GLY A 32 -4.33 -10.39 -20.34
N LEU A 33 -3.06 -10.20 -19.99
CA LEU A 33 -1.96 -10.13 -20.96
C LEU A 33 -0.99 -11.30 -20.91
N SER A 34 -1.12 -12.22 -19.93
CA SER A 34 -0.27 -13.42 -19.85
C SER A 34 -0.37 -14.29 -21.11
N SER A 35 -1.56 -14.42 -21.69
CA SER A 35 -1.78 -15.17 -22.95
C SER A 35 -1.09 -14.53 -24.16
N GLN A 36 -0.77 -13.24 -24.07
CA GLN A 36 -0.05 -12.46 -25.10
C GLN A 36 1.46 -12.42 -24.85
N GLY A 37 1.96 -13.18 -23.87
CA GLY A 37 3.39 -13.28 -23.56
C GLY A 37 3.94 -12.16 -22.68
N VAL A 38 3.09 -11.26 -22.18
CA VAL A 38 3.50 -10.25 -21.20
C VAL A 38 3.74 -10.94 -19.86
N ARG A 39 4.94 -10.74 -19.30
CA ARG A 39 5.33 -11.33 -18.01
C ARG A 39 5.32 -10.27 -16.92
N VAL A 40 4.35 -10.36 -16.03
CA VAL A 40 4.26 -9.52 -14.84
C VAL A 40 4.55 -10.37 -13.60
N PRO A 41 5.44 -9.93 -12.70
CA PRO A 41 5.72 -10.67 -11.46
C PRO A 41 4.47 -10.76 -10.59
N GLY A 42 4.24 -11.93 -10.00
CA GLY A 42 3.13 -12.18 -9.08
C GLY A 42 3.41 -11.66 -7.67
N GLY A 43 2.45 -11.88 -6.78
CA GLY A 43 2.48 -11.40 -5.40
C GLY A 43 1.10 -11.40 -4.77
N PHE A 44 0.98 -10.76 -3.62
CA PHE A 44 -0.31 -10.54 -2.96
C PHE A 44 -0.47 -9.06 -2.61
N ALA A 45 -1.69 -8.65 -2.28
CA ALA A 45 -1.98 -7.31 -1.77
C ALA A 45 -2.86 -7.37 -0.53
N THR A 46 -2.67 -6.44 0.41
CA THR A 46 -3.66 -6.21 1.47
C THR A 46 -4.89 -5.53 0.88
N THR A 47 -6.06 -5.75 1.45
CA THR A 47 -7.27 -5.01 1.05
C THR A 47 -7.36 -3.66 1.75
N ALA A 48 -8.17 -2.76 1.19
CA ALA A 48 -8.54 -1.50 1.84
C ALA A 48 -9.23 -1.78 3.19
N GLU A 49 -10.08 -2.81 3.26
CA GLU A 49 -10.71 -3.20 4.53
C GLU A 49 -9.71 -3.72 5.56
N ALA A 50 -8.62 -4.38 5.14
CA ALA A 50 -7.54 -4.78 6.04
C ALA A 50 -6.85 -3.57 6.68
N PHE A 51 -6.62 -2.51 5.91
CA PHE A 51 -6.09 -1.25 6.42
C PHE A 51 -7.05 -0.57 7.41
N GLU A 52 -8.34 -0.52 7.08
CA GLU A 52 -9.37 -0.01 8.00
C GLU A 52 -9.43 -0.82 9.29
N SER A 53 -9.40 -2.14 9.20
CA SER A 53 -9.36 -3.06 10.34
C SER A 53 -8.14 -2.80 11.22
N PHE A 54 -6.97 -2.63 10.61
CA PHE A 54 -5.72 -2.30 11.29
C PHE A 54 -5.83 -0.98 12.07
N LEU A 55 -6.34 0.09 11.46
CA LEU A 55 -6.49 1.38 12.14
C LEU A 55 -7.54 1.33 13.27
N ASN A 56 -8.60 0.54 13.10
CA ASN A 56 -9.66 0.42 14.10
C ASN A 56 -9.23 -0.45 15.30
N HIS A 57 -8.37 -1.46 15.09
CA HIS A 57 -7.94 -2.39 16.13
C HIS A 57 -7.30 -1.70 17.34
N SER A 58 -6.53 -0.64 17.09
CA SER A 58 -5.87 0.16 18.15
C SER A 58 -6.55 1.52 18.39
N ASN A 59 -7.79 1.71 17.94
CA ASN A 59 -8.50 3.00 17.95
C ASN A 59 -7.71 4.15 17.30
N LEU A 60 -6.75 3.83 16.43
CA LEU A 60 -5.91 4.82 15.75
C LEU A 60 -6.73 5.70 14.83
N LYS A 61 -7.72 5.13 14.14
CA LYS A 61 -8.57 5.91 13.22
C LYS A 61 -9.16 7.14 13.90
N THR A 62 -9.76 6.95 15.07
CA THR A 62 -10.35 8.04 15.88
C THR A 62 -9.30 9.06 16.30
N GLN A 63 -8.17 8.60 16.87
CA GLN A 63 -7.10 9.48 17.34
C GLN A 63 -6.48 10.32 16.22
N ILE A 64 -6.27 9.70 15.06
CA ILE A 64 -5.72 10.36 13.87
C ILE A 64 -6.71 11.42 13.37
N ASN A 65 -8.00 11.09 13.28
CA ASN A 65 -9.02 12.02 12.80
C ASN A 65 -9.17 13.24 13.72
N GLU A 66 -9.21 13.04 15.04
CA GLU A 66 -9.27 14.14 16.02
C GLU A 66 -8.08 15.08 15.88
N LEU A 67 -6.88 14.51 15.71
CA LEU A 67 -5.66 15.29 15.52
C LEU A 67 -5.66 16.06 14.20
N LEU A 68 -6.13 15.45 13.11
CA LEU A 68 -6.17 16.08 11.78
C LEU A 68 -7.27 17.15 11.65
N VAL A 69 -8.41 17.00 12.33
CA VAL A 69 -9.52 17.99 12.29
C VAL A 69 -9.09 19.35 12.82
N SER A 70 -8.18 19.39 13.79
CA SER A 70 -7.68 20.62 14.41
C SER A 70 -6.43 21.20 13.74
N LEU A 71 -5.86 20.50 12.74
CA LEU A 71 -4.58 20.84 12.14
C LEU A 71 -4.70 22.01 11.14
N ASP A 72 -3.93 23.08 11.35
CA ASP A 72 -3.69 24.10 10.32
C ASP A 72 -2.55 23.64 9.40
N ILE A 73 -2.90 23.23 8.17
CA ILE A 73 -1.92 22.79 7.17
C ILE A 73 -1.00 23.90 6.65
N THR A 74 -1.28 25.17 6.95
CA THR A 74 -0.42 26.30 6.57
C THR A 74 0.71 26.51 7.58
N ASP A 75 0.57 26.00 8.82
CA ASP A 75 1.69 25.87 9.77
C ASP A 75 2.50 24.61 9.44
N ILE A 76 3.57 24.81 8.66
CA ILE A 76 4.47 23.74 8.24
C ILE A 76 5.08 22.99 9.43
N LYS A 77 5.36 23.68 10.55
CA LYS A 77 5.97 23.03 11.72
C LYS A 77 4.97 22.13 12.41
N GLU A 78 3.73 22.57 12.55
CA GLU A 78 2.66 21.78 13.12
C GLU A 78 2.32 20.58 12.23
N LEU A 79 2.21 20.79 10.90
CA LEU A 79 2.01 19.73 9.92
C LEU A 79 3.08 18.64 10.01
N THR A 80 4.36 19.00 10.03
CA THR A 80 5.46 18.02 10.11
C THR A 80 5.45 17.28 11.44
N LYS A 81 5.19 17.97 12.55
CA LYS A 81 5.10 17.33 13.87
C LYS A 81 3.93 16.34 13.93
N THR A 82 2.77 16.75 13.46
CA THR A 82 1.54 15.94 13.43
C THR A 82 1.69 14.74 12.50
N GLY A 83 2.20 14.94 11.29
CA GLY A 83 2.50 13.86 10.36
C GLY A 83 3.46 12.83 10.94
N ALA A 84 4.58 13.27 11.54
CA ALA A 84 5.55 12.37 12.17
C ALA A 84 4.94 11.58 13.35
N LEU A 85 4.10 12.22 14.17
CA LEU A 85 3.41 11.57 15.29
C LEU A 85 2.45 10.47 14.80
N ILE A 86 1.64 10.76 13.79
CA ILE A 86 0.70 9.79 13.22
C ILE A 86 1.45 8.60 12.60
N ARG A 87 2.52 8.85 11.83
CA ARG A 87 3.32 7.79 11.24
C ARG A 87 3.91 6.87 12.31
N LYS A 88 4.45 7.45 13.39
CA LYS A 88 4.95 6.69 14.53
C LYS A 88 3.86 5.82 15.17
N TRP A 89 2.64 6.34 15.35
CA TRP A 89 1.53 5.54 15.87
C TRP A 89 1.19 4.35 14.97
N VAL A 90 1.16 4.56 13.66
CA VAL A 90 0.90 3.49 12.67
C VAL A 90 2.02 2.45 12.68
N GLU A 91 3.28 2.85 12.74
CA GLU A 91 4.43 1.93 12.78
C GLU A 91 4.47 1.12 14.09
N ASP A 92 4.17 1.76 15.23
CA ASP A 92 4.22 1.12 16.54
C ASP A 92 3.01 0.19 16.80
N ALA A 93 1.87 0.39 16.12
CA ALA A 93 0.64 -0.36 16.39
C ALA A 93 0.72 -1.85 15.96
N PRO A 94 0.19 -2.79 16.76
CA PRO A 94 0.18 -4.20 16.39
C PRO A 94 -0.81 -4.45 15.24
N PHE A 95 -0.48 -5.43 14.39
CA PHE A 95 -1.46 -5.96 13.45
C PHE A 95 -2.55 -6.73 14.20
N PRO A 96 -3.82 -6.68 13.75
CA PRO A 96 -4.82 -7.67 14.11
C PRO A 96 -4.32 -9.09 13.85
N ASP A 97 -4.61 -10.04 14.74
CA ASP A 97 -4.11 -11.42 14.66
C ASP A 97 -4.44 -12.11 13.33
N ASP A 98 -5.63 -11.86 12.80
CA ASP A 98 -6.09 -12.42 11.53
C ASP A 98 -5.35 -11.82 10.33
N LEU A 99 -5.14 -10.51 10.30
CA LEU A 99 -4.35 -9.84 9.27
C LEU A 99 -2.88 -10.29 9.32
N HIS A 100 -2.28 -10.31 10.51
CA HIS A 100 -0.93 -10.80 10.70
C HIS A 100 -0.76 -12.22 10.15
N ARG A 101 -1.65 -13.14 10.54
CA ARG A 101 -1.65 -14.52 10.04
C ARG A 101 -1.79 -14.58 8.53
N SER A 102 -2.73 -13.84 7.94
CA SER A 102 -2.92 -13.83 6.48
C SER A 102 -1.67 -13.35 5.73
N ILE A 103 -0.95 -12.35 6.25
CA ILE A 103 0.32 -11.88 5.67
C ILE A 103 1.38 -12.97 5.75
N VAL A 104 1.57 -13.58 6.93
CA VAL A 104 2.58 -14.63 7.15
C VAL A 104 2.35 -15.84 6.24
N GLU A 105 1.11 -16.34 6.17
CA GLU A 105 0.76 -17.48 5.32
C GLU A 105 0.95 -17.17 3.83
N SER A 106 0.61 -15.97 3.39
CA SER A 106 0.79 -15.54 1.99
C SER A 106 2.27 -15.39 1.64
N TYR A 107 3.07 -14.81 2.53
CA TYR A 107 4.52 -14.75 2.41
C TYR A 107 5.14 -16.14 2.31
N GLN A 108 4.76 -17.07 3.19
CA GLN A 108 5.26 -18.45 3.18
C GLN A 108 5.01 -19.13 1.83
N LYS A 109 3.78 -19.04 1.30
CA LYS A 109 3.44 -19.57 -0.04
C LYS A 109 4.31 -18.98 -1.14
N LEU A 110 4.62 -17.69 -1.10
CA LEU A 110 5.52 -17.06 -2.07
C LEU A 110 6.97 -17.56 -1.93
N THR A 111 7.47 -17.73 -0.70
CA THR A 111 8.82 -18.28 -0.47
C THR A 111 8.94 -19.75 -0.84
N GLU A 112 7.88 -20.55 -0.67
CA GLU A 112 7.83 -21.94 -1.15
C GLU A 112 7.85 -21.99 -2.69
N LYS A 113 7.11 -21.09 -3.34
CA LYS A 113 7.01 -21.01 -4.81
C LYS A 113 8.31 -20.52 -5.47
N TYR A 114 8.94 -19.49 -4.91
CA TYR A 114 10.09 -18.81 -5.53
C TYR A 114 11.44 -19.13 -4.90
N GLY A 115 11.45 -19.87 -3.79
CA GLY A 115 12.64 -20.23 -3.04
C GLY A 115 12.99 -19.20 -1.94
N PRO A 116 13.87 -19.59 -0.99
CA PRO A 116 14.14 -18.82 0.23
C PRO A 116 14.91 -17.51 -0.01
N SER A 117 15.53 -17.35 -1.18
CA SER A 117 16.30 -16.16 -1.56
C SER A 117 15.48 -15.11 -2.30
N VAL A 118 14.16 -15.33 -2.45
CA VAL A 118 13.26 -14.36 -3.07
C VAL A 118 13.23 -13.05 -2.25
N THR A 119 13.19 -11.93 -2.96
CA THR A 119 12.96 -10.61 -2.39
C THR A 119 11.72 -9.98 -3.02
N PHE A 120 11.14 -9.01 -2.32
CA PHE A 120 9.88 -8.39 -2.69
C PHE A 120 9.98 -6.87 -2.76
N ALA A 121 9.14 -6.29 -3.61
CA ALA A 121 8.78 -4.88 -3.57
C ALA A 121 7.48 -4.75 -2.77
N VAL A 122 7.47 -3.85 -1.78
CA VAL A 122 6.25 -3.49 -1.05
C VAL A 122 5.86 -2.08 -1.49
N ARG A 123 4.69 -1.96 -2.13
CA ARG A 123 4.23 -0.74 -2.80
C ARG A 123 2.85 -0.35 -2.32
N SER A 124 2.67 0.94 -2.07
CA SER A 124 1.36 1.52 -1.80
C SER A 124 0.49 1.59 -3.07
N SER A 125 -0.80 1.37 -2.88
CA SER A 125 -1.85 1.47 -3.89
C SER A 125 -3.09 2.08 -3.24
N ALA A 126 -3.39 3.35 -3.51
CA ALA A 126 -4.51 4.04 -2.88
C ALA A 126 -5.82 3.85 -3.68
N THR A 127 -6.95 3.81 -2.96
CA THR A 127 -8.29 3.63 -3.55
C THR A 127 -8.81 4.87 -4.28
N ALA A 128 -8.24 6.05 -3.99
CA ALA A 128 -8.67 7.34 -4.54
C ALA A 128 -7.76 7.86 -5.68
N GLU A 129 -6.90 7.01 -6.28
CA GLU A 129 -6.00 7.41 -7.39
C GLU A 129 -6.72 7.75 -8.69
N ASP A 130 -7.99 7.33 -8.85
CA ASP A 130 -8.76 7.51 -10.09
C ASP A 130 -9.62 8.79 -10.15
N LEU A 131 -9.49 9.68 -9.16
CA LEU A 131 -10.05 11.02 -9.33
C LEU A 131 -9.18 11.77 -10.36
N PRO A 132 -9.76 12.40 -11.40
CA PRO A 132 -9.01 13.00 -12.53
C PRO A 132 -7.92 14.01 -12.11
N GLU A 133 -8.01 14.57 -10.91
CA GLU A 133 -7.05 15.53 -10.34
C GLU A 133 -6.16 14.93 -9.23
N ALA A 134 -6.40 13.68 -8.81
CA ALA A 134 -5.74 12.98 -7.71
C ALA A 134 -4.58 12.10 -8.12
N SER A 135 -3.59 12.71 -8.76
CA SER A 135 -2.30 12.05 -8.92
C SER A 135 -1.54 12.05 -7.59
N PHE A 136 -1.74 11.00 -6.78
CA PHE A 136 -0.84 10.67 -5.66
C PHE A 136 0.53 10.15 -6.16
N ALA A 137 0.80 10.23 -7.46
CA ALA A 137 2.04 9.80 -8.08
C ALA A 137 3.24 10.53 -7.46
N GLY A 138 4.22 9.76 -6.99
CA GLY A 138 5.46 10.29 -6.41
C GLY A 138 5.39 10.71 -4.93
N GLN A 139 4.27 10.50 -4.24
CA GLN A 139 4.15 10.76 -2.80
C GLN A 139 4.09 9.49 -1.93
N GLN A 140 4.22 8.35 -2.58
CA GLN A 140 3.83 7.05 -2.07
C GLN A 140 5.06 6.14 -1.94
N GLU A 141 5.23 5.54 -0.76
CA GLU A 141 6.47 4.84 -0.42
C GLU A 141 6.55 3.47 -1.10
N THR A 142 7.74 3.17 -1.59
CA THR A 142 8.07 1.88 -2.20
C THR A 142 9.34 1.37 -1.53
N TYR A 143 9.25 0.16 -1.01
CA TYR A 143 10.35 -0.56 -0.41
C TYR A 143 10.77 -1.67 -1.37
N LEU A 144 12.05 -1.71 -1.74
CA LEU A 144 12.60 -2.67 -2.69
C LEU A 144 13.55 -3.63 -1.99
N ASN A 145 13.73 -4.82 -2.57
CA ASN A 145 14.63 -5.86 -2.06
C ASN A 145 14.33 -6.28 -0.61
N VAL A 146 13.05 -6.24 -0.21
CA VAL A 146 12.61 -6.67 1.12
C VAL A 146 12.67 -8.19 1.21
N SER A 147 13.25 -8.74 2.27
CA SER A 147 13.40 -10.18 2.49
C SER A 147 13.19 -10.52 3.96
N GLY A 148 12.66 -11.71 4.25
CA GLY A 148 12.26 -12.09 5.60
C GLY A 148 10.87 -11.54 5.99
N ILE A 149 10.17 -12.29 6.82
CA ILE A 149 8.80 -11.96 7.22
C ILE A 149 8.72 -10.67 8.06
N ASP A 150 9.69 -10.44 8.95
CA ASP A 150 9.70 -9.27 9.83
C ASP A 150 9.87 -7.96 9.04
N ASP A 151 10.72 -7.97 8.01
CA ASP A 151 10.92 -6.81 7.14
C ASP A 151 9.70 -6.58 6.23
N ILE A 152 8.99 -7.63 5.82
CA ILE A 152 7.72 -7.52 5.08
C ILE A 152 6.65 -6.86 5.94
N LEU A 153 6.48 -7.34 7.18
CA LEU A 153 5.54 -6.75 8.14
C LEU A 153 5.87 -5.27 8.41
N THR A 154 7.15 -4.96 8.59
CA THR A 154 7.63 -3.59 8.80
C THR A 154 7.35 -2.70 7.58
N SER A 155 7.66 -3.19 6.38
CA SER A 155 7.45 -2.47 5.12
C SER A 155 5.96 -2.21 4.85
N ILE A 156 5.07 -3.15 5.19
CA ILE A 156 3.61 -2.95 5.08
C ILE A 156 3.16 -1.83 6.01
N LYS A 157 3.63 -1.80 7.26
CA LYS A 157 3.32 -0.70 8.20
C LYS A 157 3.83 0.64 7.71
N GLN A 158 5.04 0.68 7.16
CA GLN A 158 5.60 1.91 6.60
C GLN A 158 4.79 2.39 5.39
N VAL A 159 4.35 1.47 4.52
CA VAL A 159 3.40 1.79 3.44
C VAL A 159 2.11 2.36 4.01
N PHE A 160 1.51 1.76 5.03
CA PHE A 160 0.32 2.28 5.72
C PHE A 160 0.57 3.69 6.31
N ALA A 161 1.72 3.90 6.94
CA ALA A 161 2.12 5.18 7.51
C ALA A 161 2.32 6.25 6.43
N SER A 162 2.76 5.89 5.22
CA SER A 162 3.02 6.82 4.12
C SER A 162 1.77 7.62 3.69
N LEU A 163 0.57 7.09 3.97
CA LEU A 163 -0.68 7.84 3.78
C LEU A 163 -0.70 9.14 4.59
N TYR A 164 0.04 9.20 5.69
CA TYR A 164 0.15 10.34 6.60
C TYR A 164 1.48 11.09 6.46
N ASN A 165 2.13 10.99 5.30
CA ASN A 165 3.20 11.91 4.93
C ASN A 165 2.67 13.34 4.82
N ASP A 166 3.51 14.31 5.16
CA ASP A 166 3.13 15.73 5.26
C ASP A 166 2.50 16.24 3.95
N ARG A 167 3.08 15.83 2.81
CA ARG A 167 2.57 16.15 1.47
C ARG A 167 1.20 15.51 1.22
N ALA A 168 1.00 14.26 1.65
CA ALA A 168 -0.24 13.54 1.45
C ALA A 168 -1.37 14.13 2.32
N ILE A 169 -1.07 14.52 3.56
CA ILE A 169 -2.00 15.24 4.45
C ILE A 169 -2.38 16.58 3.82
N SER A 170 -1.39 17.41 3.48
CA SER A 170 -1.62 18.72 2.88
C SER A 170 -2.44 18.62 1.58
N TYR A 171 -2.10 17.67 0.72
CA TYR A 171 -2.82 17.43 -0.54
C TYR A 171 -4.30 17.11 -0.29
N ARG A 172 -4.62 16.21 0.64
CA ARG A 172 -6.01 15.85 0.95
C ARG A 172 -6.83 17.03 1.45
N VAL A 173 -6.25 17.86 2.32
CA VAL A 173 -6.93 19.07 2.83
C VAL A 173 -7.17 20.08 1.71
N HIS A 174 -6.18 20.33 0.84
CA HIS A 174 -6.34 21.26 -0.30
C HIS A 174 -7.44 20.83 -1.28
N GLN A 175 -7.58 19.52 -1.50
CA GLN A 175 -8.61 18.95 -2.36
C GLN A 175 -9.99 18.85 -1.67
N GLY A 176 -10.08 19.22 -0.39
CA GLY A 176 -11.32 19.09 0.39
C GLY A 176 -11.71 17.64 0.66
N PHE A 177 -10.78 16.68 0.53
CA PHE A 177 -11.05 15.30 0.92
C PHE A 177 -11.13 15.21 2.44
N LYS A 178 -12.24 14.66 2.93
CA LYS A 178 -12.30 14.19 4.32
C LYS A 178 -11.18 13.16 4.52
N HIS A 179 -10.41 13.33 5.59
CA HIS A 179 -9.33 12.40 5.96
C HIS A 179 -9.81 10.95 6.08
N GLU A 180 -11.11 10.76 6.35
CA GLU A 180 -11.80 9.47 6.50
C GLU A 180 -12.03 8.69 5.20
N MET A 181 -11.85 9.30 4.02
CA MET A 181 -12.27 8.70 2.75
C MET A 181 -11.15 8.02 1.94
N VAL A 182 -9.91 8.02 2.44
CA VAL A 182 -8.79 7.44 1.69
C VAL A 182 -8.25 6.23 2.44
N SER A 183 -8.40 5.06 1.83
CA SER A 183 -7.82 3.81 2.29
C SER A 183 -6.63 3.42 1.40
N LEU A 184 -5.79 2.53 1.92
CA LEU A 184 -4.57 2.11 1.25
C LEU A 184 -4.47 0.58 1.19
N SER A 185 -3.96 0.09 0.07
CA SER A 185 -3.53 -1.29 -0.10
C SER A 185 -2.01 -1.35 -0.21
N ALA A 186 -1.39 -2.34 0.43
CA ALA A 186 0.03 -2.65 0.28
C ALA A 186 0.18 -3.87 -0.64
N GLY A 187 0.72 -3.66 -1.83
CA GLY A 187 1.09 -4.72 -2.77
C GLY A 187 2.49 -5.26 -2.48
N VAL A 188 2.60 -6.56 -2.22
CA VAL A 188 3.86 -7.30 -2.03
C VAL A 188 4.12 -8.11 -3.30
N GLN A 189 5.00 -7.60 -4.15
CA GLN A 189 5.29 -8.16 -5.47
C GLN A 189 6.70 -8.75 -5.52
N GLN A 190 6.89 -9.88 -6.20
CA GLN A 190 8.22 -10.44 -6.43
C GLN A 190 9.16 -9.42 -7.13
N MET A 191 10.38 -9.26 -6.61
CA MET A 191 11.41 -8.43 -7.25
C MET A 191 11.95 -9.08 -8.52
N VAL A 192 12.14 -8.25 -9.54
CA VAL A 192 12.91 -8.60 -10.74
C VAL A 192 14.36 -8.18 -10.54
N ARG A 193 15.31 -9.00 -11.01
CA ARG A 193 16.76 -8.75 -10.92
C ARG A 193 17.26 -7.73 -11.95
N SER A 194 16.65 -6.54 -11.96
CA SER A 194 17.09 -5.42 -12.80
C SER A 194 18.41 -4.81 -12.33
N ASP A 195 18.85 -5.10 -11.10
CA ASP A 195 20.15 -4.75 -10.54
C ASP A 195 21.33 -5.31 -11.34
N ILE A 196 21.15 -6.46 -11.99
CA ILE A 196 22.11 -7.10 -12.89
C ILE A 196 21.65 -7.07 -14.36
N GLY A 197 20.69 -6.20 -14.67
CA GLY A 197 20.08 -6.07 -16.00
C GLY A 197 19.81 -4.62 -16.36
N ALA A 198 18.59 -4.33 -16.83
CA ALA A 198 18.15 -2.97 -17.14
C ALA A 198 16.67 -2.79 -16.77
N SER A 199 16.27 -1.54 -16.55
CA SER A 199 14.88 -1.13 -16.33
C SER A 199 14.61 0.19 -17.03
N GLY A 200 13.36 0.46 -17.40
CA GLY A 200 12.96 1.70 -18.06
C GLY A 200 11.46 1.93 -18.01
N VAL A 201 11.03 3.06 -18.55
CA VAL A 201 9.61 3.43 -18.71
C VAL A 201 9.35 3.62 -20.20
N MET A 202 8.22 3.14 -20.68
CA MET A 202 7.80 3.26 -22.08
C MET A 202 6.44 3.96 -22.13
N PHE A 203 6.29 4.88 -23.10
CA PHE A 203 5.03 5.58 -23.37
C PHE A 203 4.55 5.16 -24.76
N THR A 204 3.29 4.74 -24.85
CA THR A 204 2.63 4.52 -26.14
C THR A 204 2.10 5.86 -26.63
N LEU A 205 2.64 6.35 -27.74
CA LEU A 205 2.25 7.61 -28.41
C LEU A 205 0.85 7.53 -29.02
#